data_AF-A0AA38SAR8-F1
#
_entry.id   AF-A0AA38SAR8-F1
#
_cell.length_a   1.000
_cell.length_b   1.000
_cell.length_c   1.000
_cell.angle_alpha   90.00
_cell.angle_beta   90.00
_cell.angle_gamma   90.00
#
_symmetry.space_group_name_H-M   'P 1'
#
loop_
_entity.id
_entity.type
_entity.pdbx_description
1 polymer ?
#
loop_
_entity_poly.entity_id
_entity_poly.type
_entity_poly.pdbx_seq_one_letter_code
_entity_poly.pdbx_strand_id
1 'polypeptide(L)'
;MKWQALSLAMLASAGIATPIAAIPKTDIYTLRVSSKYAQDIDGATLTLRSSQIGVFPGSPAVQFYTVPSPDGRVELHRYPVSDSEQVLAFVGKQGLLDFAVTEPTTSPDEPGTTCDWKSFGLGTQSEGKPENLVTYAGGKGGSWVAFPGKDGWTINWRSADAITIDTYMVVDVVYEPASGEGGPNYGSS
;
A
#
# COMPACT_ATOMS: atom_id res chain seq x y z
N MET A 1 -37.35 -55.72 41.44
CA MET A 1 -38.00 -55.22 40.21
C MET A 1 -37.77 -53.73 40.08
N LYS A 2 -37.50 -53.28 38.85
CA LYS A 2 -37.44 -51.89 38.35
C LYS A 2 -36.10 -51.15 38.53
N TRP A 3 -35.28 -51.31 37.49
CA TRP A 3 -34.23 -50.37 37.09
C TRP A 3 -34.85 -49.11 36.47
N GLN A 4 -34.29 -47.94 36.76
CA GLN A 4 -34.45 -46.74 35.94
C GLN A 4 -33.04 -46.25 35.58
N ALA A 5 -32.66 -46.50 34.33
CA ALA A 5 -31.45 -45.96 33.73
C ALA A 5 -31.74 -44.52 33.27
N LEU A 6 -31.06 -43.55 33.87
CA LEU A 6 -31.05 -42.17 33.39
C LEU A 6 -29.89 -42.04 32.39
N SER A 7 -30.21 -42.07 31.10
CA SER A 7 -29.24 -41.87 30.03
C SER A 7 -28.82 -40.40 29.98
N LEU A 8 -27.69 -40.05 30.59
CA LEU A 8 -27.03 -38.76 30.38
C LEU A 8 -26.40 -38.77 28.99
N ALA A 9 -27.08 -38.16 28.01
CA ALA A 9 -26.49 -37.86 26.71
C ALA A 9 -25.52 -36.68 26.87
N MET A 10 -24.22 -36.95 26.89
CA MET A 10 -23.22 -35.91 26.74
C MET A 10 -23.17 -35.47 25.28
N LEU A 11 -23.71 -34.30 24.97
CA LEU A 11 -23.40 -33.61 23.71
C LEU A 11 -21.96 -33.12 23.78
N ALA A 12 -21.06 -33.86 23.15
CA ALA A 12 -19.70 -33.39 22.87
C ALA A 12 -19.80 -32.27 21.82
N SER A 13 -19.68 -31.03 22.26
CA SER A 13 -19.48 -29.89 21.38
C SER A 13 -18.11 -30.02 20.73
N ALA A 14 -18.05 -30.60 19.54
CA ALA A 14 -16.88 -30.47 18.67
C ALA A 14 -16.83 -29.01 18.18
N GLY A 15 -16.17 -28.15 18.97
CA GLY A 15 -15.77 -26.84 18.52
C GLY A 15 -14.79 -27.01 17.38
N ILE A 16 -15.28 -26.99 16.13
CA ILE A 16 -14.44 -26.87 14.96
C ILE A 16 -13.92 -25.43 15.01
N ALA A 17 -12.76 -25.23 15.64
CA ALA A 17 -11.96 -24.06 15.35
C ALA A 17 -11.63 -24.19 13.86
N THR A 18 -12.38 -23.50 13.00
CA THR A 18 -12.03 -23.41 11.59
C THR A 18 -10.63 -22.82 11.56
N PRO A 19 -9.63 -23.49 10.96
CA PRO A 19 -8.35 -22.85 10.74
C PRO A 19 -8.66 -21.52 10.03
N ILE A 20 -8.12 -20.42 10.57
CA ILE A 20 -8.14 -19.13 9.88
C ILE A 20 -7.50 -19.42 8.53
N ALA A 21 -8.31 -19.39 7.47
CA ALA A 21 -7.79 -19.52 6.13
C ALA A 21 -6.75 -18.41 5.97
N ALA A 22 -5.50 -18.80 5.69
CA ALA A 22 -4.51 -17.83 5.24
C ALA A 22 -5.12 -17.12 4.04
N ILE A 23 -5.39 -15.82 4.18
CA ILE A 23 -5.96 -15.00 3.11
C ILE A 23 -5.00 -15.15 1.92
N PRO A 24 -5.46 -15.67 0.77
CA PRO A 24 -4.56 -15.88 -0.37
C PRO A 24 -3.99 -14.50 -0.79
N LYS A 25 -2.67 -14.34 -0.66
CA LYS A 25 -1.90 -13.18 -1.13
C LYS A 25 -1.78 -13.22 -2.66
N THR A 26 -2.90 -13.23 -3.38
CA THR A 26 -2.91 -13.63 -4.80
C THR A 26 -2.63 -12.52 -5.79
N ASP A 27 -2.78 -11.24 -5.41
CA ASP A 27 -2.51 -10.14 -6.32
C ASP A 27 -1.33 -9.30 -5.80
N ILE A 28 -0.21 -9.40 -6.50
CA ILE A 28 0.95 -8.55 -6.31
C ILE A 28 0.87 -7.41 -7.32
N TYR A 29 1.13 -6.20 -6.86
CA TYR A 29 1.04 -4.97 -7.65
C TYR A 29 2.38 -4.22 -7.64
N THR A 30 2.62 -3.45 -8.69
CA THR A 30 3.66 -2.42 -8.76
C THR A 30 3.03 -1.04 -8.77
N LEU A 31 3.86 -0.01 -8.56
CA LEU A 31 3.44 1.39 -8.58
C LEU A 31 4.11 2.14 -9.72
N ARG A 32 3.38 3.10 -10.31
CA ARG A 32 3.91 4.00 -11.34
C ARG A 32 3.47 5.43 -11.10
N VAL A 33 4.26 6.36 -11.62
CA VAL A 33 3.87 7.76 -11.77
C VAL A 33 2.94 7.86 -12.99
N SER A 34 1.88 8.65 -12.86
CA SER A 34 1.10 9.17 -13.98
C SER A 34 1.04 10.68 -13.89
N SER A 35 1.41 11.41 -14.93
CA SER A 35 1.35 12.87 -14.95
C SER A 35 1.31 13.42 -16.37
N LYS A 36 0.36 14.34 -16.62
CA LYS A 36 0.34 15.13 -17.86
C LYS A 36 1.37 16.26 -17.87
N TYR A 37 1.88 16.64 -16.70
CA TYR A 37 2.74 17.81 -16.52
C TYR A 37 4.20 17.45 -16.26
N ALA A 38 4.47 16.26 -15.73
CA ALA A 38 5.80 15.77 -15.41
C ALA A 38 6.27 14.73 -16.44
N GLN A 39 6.44 15.15 -17.70
CA GLN A 39 6.72 14.24 -18.82
C GLN A 39 7.99 13.39 -18.62
N ASP A 40 8.99 13.93 -17.92
CA ASP A 40 10.26 13.23 -17.67
C ASP A 40 10.13 11.98 -16.77
N ILE A 41 9.03 11.89 -16.02
CA ILE A 41 8.76 10.78 -15.10
C ILE A 41 7.38 10.15 -15.32
N ASP A 42 6.60 10.62 -16.29
CA ASP A 42 5.30 10.03 -16.61
C ASP A 42 5.47 8.57 -17.05
N GLY A 43 4.66 7.70 -16.47
CA GLY A 43 4.73 6.26 -16.68
C GLY A 43 5.94 5.57 -16.03
N ALA A 44 6.81 6.27 -15.29
CA ALA A 44 7.95 5.66 -14.63
C ALA A 44 7.52 4.77 -13.46
N THR A 45 8.13 3.59 -13.33
CA THR A 45 7.93 2.68 -12.19
C THR A 45 8.52 3.26 -10.92
N LEU A 46 7.77 3.20 -9.83
CA LEU A 46 8.30 3.55 -8.51
C LEU A 46 9.20 2.45 -8.00
N THR A 47 10.39 2.86 -7.58
CA THR A 47 11.46 2.03 -7.08
C THR A 47 11.80 2.41 -5.64
N LEU A 48 12.45 1.49 -4.92
CA LEU A 48 12.88 1.72 -3.56
C LEU A 48 14.37 2.00 -3.50
N ARG A 49 14.75 3.09 -2.83
CA ARG A 49 16.13 3.33 -2.41
C ARG A 49 16.18 3.55 -0.91
N SER A 50 16.92 2.69 -0.21
CA SER A 50 16.90 2.62 1.26
C SER A 50 15.46 2.37 1.75
N SER A 51 14.82 3.35 2.38
CA SER A 51 13.41 3.33 2.76
C SER A 51 12.53 4.24 1.90
N GLN A 52 13.10 5.08 1.03
CA GLN A 52 12.36 6.08 0.26
C GLN A 52 11.83 5.49 -1.05
N ILE A 53 10.55 5.73 -1.33
CA ILE A 53 9.92 5.38 -2.61
C ILE A 53 10.01 6.58 -3.55
N GLY A 54 10.40 6.31 -4.79
CA GLY A 54 10.67 7.35 -5.76
C GLY A 54 10.86 6.79 -7.17
N VAL A 55 11.30 7.64 -8.10
CA VAL A 55 11.81 7.21 -9.39
C VAL A 55 13.33 7.26 -9.31
N PHE A 56 13.93 6.13 -8.94
CA PHE A 56 15.38 5.98 -8.82
C PHE A 56 15.91 4.98 -9.85
N PRO A 57 16.66 5.43 -10.87
CA PRO A 57 17.27 4.54 -11.85
C PRO A 57 18.13 3.45 -11.22
N GLY A 58 18.05 2.22 -11.74
CA GLY A 58 18.81 1.07 -11.26
C GLY A 58 18.37 0.49 -9.90
N SER A 59 17.33 1.05 -9.28
CA SER A 59 16.76 0.54 -8.03
C SER A 59 15.60 -0.44 -8.30
N PRO A 60 15.35 -1.42 -7.42
CA PRO A 60 14.28 -2.40 -7.63
C PRO A 60 12.89 -1.76 -7.55
N ALA A 61 11.97 -2.25 -8.37
CA ALA A 61 10.57 -1.85 -8.33
C ALA A 61 9.94 -2.18 -6.96
N VAL A 62 9.09 -1.29 -6.47
CA VAL A 62 8.27 -1.57 -5.29
C VAL A 62 7.15 -2.50 -5.70
N GLN A 63 7.08 -3.66 -5.05
CA GLN A 63 5.97 -4.60 -5.16
C GLN A 63 5.22 -4.68 -3.84
N PHE A 64 3.91 -4.82 -3.90
CA PHE A 64 3.07 -4.89 -2.70
C PHE A 64 1.83 -5.76 -2.92
N TYR A 65 1.23 -6.22 -1.82
CA TYR A 65 -0.12 -6.77 -1.78
C TYR A 65 -0.98 -5.93 -0.83
N THR A 66 -2.29 -6.01 -0.98
CA THR A 66 -3.23 -5.21 -0.18
C THR A 66 -3.77 -5.99 1.01
N VAL A 67 -3.97 -5.30 2.13
CA VAL A 67 -4.72 -5.81 3.28
C VAL A 67 -5.88 -4.83 3.54
N PRO A 68 -7.13 -5.21 3.24
CA PRO A 68 -8.27 -4.31 3.39
C PRO A 68 -8.66 -4.11 4.85
N SER A 69 -9.03 -2.87 5.20
CA SER A 69 -9.62 -2.51 6.49
C SER A 69 -11.15 -2.47 6.42
N PRO A 70 -11.87 -2.73 7.54
CA PRO A 70 -13.34 -2.71 7.57
C PRO A 70 -13.99 -1.39 7.17
N ASP A 71 -13.25 -0.28 7.23
CA ASP A 71 -13.72 1.08 6.90
C ASP A 71 -13.48 1.47 5.43
N GLY A 72 -13.06 0.52 4.59
CA GLY A 72 -12.83 0.73 3.15
C GLY A 72 -11.44 1.27 2.82
N ARG A 73 -10.58 1.54 3.80
CA ARG A 73 -9.16 1.82 3.58
C ARG A 73 -8.39 0.53 3.33
N VAL A 74 -7.17 0.64 2.85
CA VAL A 74 -6.26 -0.49 2.70
C VAL A 74 -4.90 -0.19 3.30
N GLU A 75 -4.22 -1.23 3.75
CA GLU A 75 -2.79 -1.25 4.00
C GLU A 75 -2.08 -1.82 2.77
N LEU A 76 -0.88 -1.29 2.47
CA LEU A 76 -0.06 -1.75 1.37
C LEU A 76 1.19 -2.44 1.92
N HIS A 77 1.20 -3.77 1.88
CA HIS A 77 2.25 -4.60 2.47
C HIS A 77 3.28 -4.97 1.41
N ARG A 78 4.56 -4.85 1.73
CA ARG A 78 5.65 -5.09 0.77
C ARG A 78 5.73 -6.56 0.36
N TYR A 79 6.07 -6.77 -0.91
CA TYR A 79 6.44 -8.05 -1.48
C TYR A 79 7.88 -8.01 -2.05
N PRO A 80 8.67 -9.09 -1.94
CA PRO A 80 8.40 -10.32 -1.20
C PRO A 80 8.35 -10.07 0.31
N VAL A 81 7.69 -10.98 1.03
CA VAL A 81 7.54 -10.92 2.49
C VAL A 81 8.89 -11.22 3.13
N SER A 82 9.38 -10.31 3.97
CA SER A 82 10.57 -10.49 4.81
C SER A 82 10.22 -11.06 6.18
N ASP A 83 11.26 -11.40 6.96
CA ASP A 83 11.10 -11.85 8.36
C ASP A 83 10.45 -10.77 9.25
N SER A 84 10.70 -9.49 8.96
CA SER A 84 9.96 -8.36 9.51
C SER A 84 8.84 -7.92 8.58
N GLU A 85 7.72 -7.52 9.16
CA GLU A 85 6.61 -6.93 8.41
C GLU A 85 7.00 -5.55 7.89
N GLN A 86 6.99 -5.40 6.57
CA GLN A 86 7.28 -4.14 5.90
C GLN A 86 6.02 -3.64 5.17
N VAL A 87 5.69 -2.37 5.42
CA VAL A 87 4.52 -1.70 4.83
C VAL A 87 4.95 -0.42 4.14
N LEU A 88 4.21 -0.03 3.12
CA LEU A 88 4.32 1.31 2.56
C LEU A 88 3.59 2.28 3.50
N ALA A 89 4.11 3.48 3.66
CA ALA A 89 3.61 4.45 4.61
C ALA A 89 3.80 5.89 4.13
N PHE A 90 2.98 6.77 4.69
CA PHE A 90 3.16 8.21 4.67
C PHE A 90 3.92 8.61 5.94
N VAL A 91 5.14 9.12 5.78
CA VAL A 91 6.02 9.45 6.92
C VAL A 91 6.49 10.90 6.80
N GLY A 92 6.25 11.74 7.80
CA GLY A 92 6.73 13.12 7.73
C GLY A 92 6.07 14.07 8.72
N LYS A 93 6.22 15.37 8.47
CA LYS A 93 5.74 16.43 9.36
C LYS A 93 5.09 17.54 8.55
N GLN A 94 4.23 18.32 9.22
CA GLN A 94 3.69 19.58 8.66
C GLN A 94 3.01 19.41 7.29
N GLY A 95 2.36 18.26 7.08
CA GLY A 95 1.61 17.98 5.85
C GLY A 95 2.46 17.62 4.63
N LEU A 96 3.79 17.59 4.74
CA LEU A 96 4.65 17.00 3.71
C LEU A 96 5.13 15.63 4.18
N LEU A 97 4.65 14.58 3.52
CA LEU A 97 4.85 13.19 3.93
C LEU A 97 5.64 12.47 2.82
N ASP A 98 6.77 11.88 3.19
CA ASP A 98 7.52 10.94 2.38
C ASP A 98 6.67 9.70 2.12
N PHE A 99 6.69 9.23 0.87
CA PHE A 99 6.23 7.88 0.55
C PHE A 99 7.37 6.91 0.83
N ALA A 100 7.23 6.09 1.86
CA ALA A 100 8.34 5.28 2.36
C ALA A 100 7.92 3.84 2.63
N VAL A 101 8.90 2.96 2.79
CA VAL A 101 8.74 1.65 3.42
C VAL A 101 9.17 1.76 4.88
N THR A 102 8.33 1.26 5.78
CA THR A 102 8.58 1.24 7.23
C THR A 102 8.18 -0.12 7.81
N GLU A 103 8.57 -0.35 9.07
CA GLU A 103 8.05 -1.47 9.86
C GLU A 103 7.07 -0.92 10.90
N PRO A 104 5.84 -1.46 11.01
CA PRO A 104 4.84 -0.98 11.96
C PRO A 104 5.35 -0.91 13.41
N THR A 105 6.21 -1.85 13.79
CA THR A 105 6.76 -1.98 15.15
C THR A 105 7.87 -0.98 15.47
N THR A 106 8.49 -0.37 14.46
CA THR A 106 9.60 0.60 14.61
C THR A 106 9.24 1.99 14.11
N SER A 107 7.96 2.21 13.83
CA SER A 107 7.45 3.49 13.35
C SER A 107 7.82 4.63 14.32
N PRO A 108 8.24 5.80 13.80
CA PRO A 108 8.76 6.87 14.63
C PRO A 108 7.70 7.40 15.59
N ASP A 109 8.02 7.39 16.89
CA ASP A 109 7.17 7.94 17.97
C ASP A 109 7.56 9.39 18.32
N GLU A 110 8.07 10.12 17.34
CA GLU A 110 8.46 11.51 17.55
C GLU A 110 7.23 12.43 17.53
N PRO A 111 7.04 13.33 18.51
CA PRO A 111 5.91 14.26 18.53
C PRO A 111 5.80 15.08 17.24
N GLY A 112 4.58 15.11 16.69
CA GLY A 112 4.28 15.85 15.46
C GLY A 112 4.70 15.15 14.16
N THR A 113 5.30 13.96 14.24
CA THR A 113 5.54 13.09 13.10
C THR A 113 4.30 12.28 12.78
N THR A 114 3.88 12.32 11.53
CA THR A 114 2.93 11.37 10.97
C THR A 114 3.69 10.15 10.50
N CYS A 115 3.25 8.95 10.92
CA CYS A 115 3.62 7.68 10.31
C CYS A 115 2.32 6.89 10.13
N ASP A 116 1.75 6.94 8.93
CA ASP A 116 0.47 6.31 8.62
C ASP A 116 0.61 5.34 7.45
N TRP A 117 0.39 4.05 7.72
CA TRP A 117 0.38 2.99 6.72
C TRP A 117 -0.99 2.35 6.53
N LYS A 118 -2.00 2.81 7.29
CA LYS A 118 -3.33 2.20 7.38
C LYS A 118 -4.37 2.92 6.55
N SER A 119 -4.04 4.11 6.06
CA SER A 119 -5.01 4.98 5.40
C SER A 119 -4.75 5.17 3.91
N PHE A 120 -4.42 4.11 3.17
CA PHE A 120 -4.44 4.18 1.71
C PHE A 120 -5.86 4.03 1.18
N GLY A 121 -6.18 4.79 0.14
CA GLY A 121 -7.35 4.58 -0.70
C GLY A 121 -6.93 4.12 -2.10
N LEU A 122 -7.57 3.09 -2.63
CA LEU A 122 -7.39 2.61 -4.00
C LEU A 122 -8.67 2.83 -4.82
N GLY A 123 -8.54 3.32 -6.04
CA GLY A 123 -9.65 3.44 -6.99
C GLY A 123 -9.79 4.80 -7.65
N THR A 124 -10.91 5.04 -8.31
CA THR A 124 -11.12 6.24 -9.13
C THR A 124 -11.62 7.40 -8.27
N GLN A 125 -10.87 8.51 -8.21
CA GLN A 125 -11.27 9.66 -7.40
C GLN A 125 -12.05 10.75 -8.15
N SER A 126 -11.95 10.87 -9.48
CA SER A 126 -12.61 11.95 -10.24
C SER A 126 -12.61 11.68 -11.75
N GLU A 127 -13.52 12.33 -12.48
CA GLU A 127 -13.51 12.38 -13.94
C GLU A 127 -12.17 12.96 -14.46
N GLY A 128 -11.54 12.29 -15.43
CA GLY A 128 -10.27 12.72 -16.02
C GLY A 128 -8.99 12.26 -15.31
N LYS A 129 -9.10 11.45 -14.24
CA LYS A 129 -7.98 10.77 -13.59
C LYS A 129 -7.92 9.26 -13.91
N PRO A 130 -6.76 8.60 -13.74
CA PRO A 130 -6.65 7.14 -13.85
C PRO A 130 -7.64 6.38 -12.95
N GLU A 131 -8.04 5.18 -13.38
CA GLU A 131 -9.00 4.35 -12.62
C GLU A 131 -8.36 3.68 -11.40
N ASN A 132 -7.04 3.49 -11.44
CA ASN A 132 -6.21 2.73 -10.51
C ASN A 132 -5.33 3.64 -9.64
N LEU A 133 -5.88 4.73 -9.12
CA LEU A 133 -5.13 5.65 -8.25
C LEU A 133 -4.86 5.05 -6.88
N VAL A 134 -3.69 5.40 -6.35
CA VAL A 134 -3.36 5.31 -4.93
C VAL A 134 -3.52 6.69 -4.31
N THR A 135 -4.13 6.78 -3.13
CA THR A 135 -4.41 8.07 -2.45
C THR A 135 -4.24 7.97 -0.95
N TYR A 136 -4.11 9.12 -0.27
CA TYR A 136 -4.08 9.18 1.19
C TYR A 136 -5.44 9.54 1.77
N ALA A 137 -6.11 8.56 2.37
CA ALA A 137 -7.41 8.72 3.04
C ALA A 137 -7.31 9.21 4.49
N GLY A 138 -6.09 9.33 5.04
CA GLY A 138 -5.86 9.83 6.41
C GLY A 138 -5.85 11.36 6.51
N GLY A 139 -5.62 12.06 5.40
CA GLY A 139 -5.53 13.53 5.34
C GLY A 139 -6.81 14.23 4.89
N LYS A 140 -6.94 15.53 5.20
CA LYS A 140 -8.04 16.39 4.73
C LYS A 140 -7.73 16.98 3.35
N GLY A 141 -7.54 16.11 2.37
CA GLY A 141 -7.13 16.46 1.01
C GLY A 141 -5.61 16.57 0.84
N GLY A 142 -5.19 16.81 -0.39
CA GLY A 142 -3.78 16.83 -0.77
C GLY A 142 -3.57 16.28 -2.17
N SER A 143 -2.31 16.11 -2.55
CA SER A 143 -1.93 15.52 -3.84
C SER A 143 -0.58 14.87 -3.74
N TRP A 144 -0.33 13.89 -4.60
CA TRP A 144 1.01 13.40 -4.82
C TRP A 144 1.83 14.47 -5.53
N VAL A 145 3.08 14.60 -5.09
CA VAL A 145 4.07 15.48 -5.69
C VAL A 145 5.39 14.74 -5.86
N ALA A 146 6.16 15.16 -6.86
CA ALA A 146 7.50 14.66 -7.12
C ALA A 146 8.51 15.79 -6.92
N PHE A 147 9.55 15.54 -6.14
CA PHE A 147 10.69 16.47 -5.99
C PHE A 147 11.91 15.94 -6.75
N PRO A 148 12.57 16.77 -7.57
CA PRO A 148 13.80 16.38 -8.23
C PRO A 148 14.94 16.32 -7.23
N GLY A 149 15.70 15.24 -7.26
CA GLY A 149 16.98 15.08 -6.57
C GLY A 149 18.11 14.79 -7.55
N LYS A 150 19.34 14.74 -7.04
CA LYS A 150 20.53 14.42 -7.86
C LYS A 150 20.46 13.04 -8.50
N ASP A 151 19.82 12.09 -7.83
CA ASP A 151 19.88 10.68 -8.19
C ASP A 151 18.51 10.08 -8.55
N GLY A 152 17.53 10.93 -8.85
CA GLY A 152 16.16 10.54 -9.15
C GLY A 152 15.15 11.47 -8.50
N TRP A 153 13.90 11.02 -8.43
CA TRP A 153 12.78 11.79 -7.90
C TRP A 153 12.23 11.15 -6.64
N THR A 154 11.97 11.92 -5.59
CA THR A 154 11.22 11.42 -4.44
C THR A 154 9.73 11.64 -4.69
N ILE A 155 8.91 10.67 -4.28
CA ILE A 155 7.45 10.80 -4.31
C ILE A 155 6.95 11.05 -2.90
N ASN A 156 6.10 12.06 -2.78
CA ASN A 156 5.65 12.59 -1.51
C ASN A 156 4.15 12.90 -1.58
N TRP A 157 3.45 12.72 -0.47
CA TRP A 157 2.13 13.29 -0.31
C TRP A 157 2.24 14.70 0.27
N ARG A 158 1.60 15.66 -0.40
CA ARG A 158 1.51 17.04 0.07
C ARG A 158 0.06 17.33 0.44
N SER A 159 -0.21 17.51 1.73
CA SER A 159 -1.49 18.00 2.25
C SER A 159 -1.79 19.39 1.70
N ALA A 160 -3.07 19.76 1.66
CA ALA A 160 -3.52 21.04 1.11
C ALA A 160 -2.90 22.27 1.82
N ASP A 161 -2.61 22.14 3.11
CA ASP A 161 -2.06 23.16 4.02
C ASP A 161 -0.52 23.11 4.15
N ALA A 162 0.14 22.16 3.50
CA ALA A 162 1.59 22.03 3.58
C ALA A 162 2.30 23.23 2.94
N ILE A 163 3.24 23.85 3.68
CA ILE A 163 4.08 24.92 3.14
C ILE A 163 5.31 24.27 2.50
N THR A 164 5.57 24.60 1.23
CA THR A 164 6.66 24.01 0.45
C THR A 164 7.38 25.11 -0.30
N ILE A 165 8.69 25.22 -0.10
CA ILE A 165 9.54 26.25 -0.74
C ILE A 165 10.33 25.70 -1.93
N ASP A 166 10.38 24.38 -2.08
CA ASP A 166 11.06 23.70 -3.16
C ASP A 166 10.18 23.59 -4.41
N THR A 167 10.82 23.49 -5.57
CA THR A 167 10.13 23.26 -6.84
C THR A 167 9.71 21.80 -6.93
N TYR A 168 8.42 21.54 -7.15
CA TYR A 168 7.85 20.21 -7.29
C TYR A 168 6.91 20.13 -8.49
N MET A 169 6.63 18.91 -8.93
CA MET A 169 5.58 18.64 -9.92
C MET A 169 4.44 17.87 -9.27
N VAL A 170 3.21 18.23 -9.60
CA VAL A 170 2.03 17.45 -9.22
C VAL A 170 1.96 16.21 -10.11
N VAL A 171 1.77 15.06 -9.48
CA VAL A 171 1.66 13.77 -10.14
C VAL A 171 0.48 13.00 -9.57
N ASP A 172 0.10 11.92 -10.22
CA ASP A 172 -0.72 10.86 -9.65
C ASP A 172 0.17 9.61 -9.45
N VAL A 173 -0.15 8.81 -8.45
CA VAL A 173 0.44 7.48 -8.25
C VAL A 173 -0.62 6.46 -8.57
N VAL A 174 -0.28 5.52 -9.45
CA VAL A 174 -1.19 4.45 -9.88
C VAL A 174 -0.61 3.08 -9.56
N TYR A 175 -1.48 2.08 -9.37
CA TYR A 175 -1.08 0.69 -9.14
C TYR A 175 -1.45 -0.21 -10.31
N GLU A 176 -0.56 -1.12 -10.69
CA GLU A 176 -0.78 -2.08 -11.78
C GLU A 176 -0.44 -3.49 -11.30
N PRO A 177 -1.09 -4.55 -11.82
CA PRO A 177 -0.67 -5.91 -11.52
C PRO A 177 0.82 -6.09 -11.85
N ALA A 178 1.59 -6.62 -10.91
CA ALA A 178 2.96 -7.01 -11.18
C ALA A 178 2.91 -8.10 -12.26
N SER A 179 3.49 -7.84 -13.43
CA SER A 179 3.53 -8.84 -14.50
C SER A 179 4.27 -10.07 -13.98
N GLY A 180 3.54 -11.18 -13.81
CA GLY A 180 4.13 -12.44 -13.42
C GLY A 180 5.02 -12.96 -14.55
N GLU A 181 6.22 -13.45 -14.22
CA GLU A 181 6.68 -14.64 -14.90
C GLU A 181 5.60 -15.73 -14.70
N GLY A 182 4.87 -16.05 -15.77
CA GLY A 182 3.99 -17.23 -15.84
C GLY A 182 2.51 -17.01 -15.49
N GLY A 183 1.76 -16.38 -16.39
CA GLY A 183 0.36 -16.76 -16.59
C GLY A 183 0.29 -17.95 -17.55
N PRO A 184 -0.54 -18.99 -17.33
CA PRO A 184 -0.68 -20.08 -18.28
C PRO A 184 -1.23 -19.53 -19.60
N ASN A 185 -0.52 -19.83 -20.69
CA ASN A 185 -1.06 -19.76 -22.04
C ASN A 185 -2.32 -20.62 -22.10
N TYR A 186 -3.49 -20.03 -21.95
CA TYR A 186 -4.70 -20.59 -22.50
C TYR A 186 -4.68 -20.34 -24.01
N GLY A 187 -3.87 -21.13 -24.70
CA GLY A 187 -4.01 -21.33 -26.13
C GLY A 187 -5.40 -21.91 -26.38
N SER A 188 -6.27 -21.12 -26.97
CA SER A 188 -7.46 -21.64 -27.61
C SER A 188 -7.02 -22.31 -28.91
N SER A 189 -7.11 -23.64 -28.95
CA SER A 189 -7.20 -24.45 -30.16
C SER A 189 -8.53 -25.18 -30.14
#